data_AF-A0A2V7XWC2-F1
#
_entry.id   AF-A0A2V7XWC2-F1
#
_cell.length_a   1.000
_cell.length_b   1.000
_cell.length_c   1.000
_cell.angle_alpha   90.00
_cell.angle_beta   90.00
_cell.angle_gamma   90.00
#
_symmetry.space_group_name_H-M   'P 1'
#
loop_
_entity.id
_entity.type
_entity.pdbx_description
1 polymer ?
#
loop_
_entity_poly.entity_id
_entity_poly.type
_entity_poly.pdbx_seq_one_letter_code
_entity_poly.pdbx_strand_id
1 'polypeptide(L)'
;MKTPAWAAVLALIASAASVRAGVARVWAVSDGEKVERDDLASPLAARNSDWDGRTAHVFGARNEVIAFQVMVESDALGIPSLSVALPELR
;
A
#
# COMPACT_ATOMS: atom_id res chain seq x y z
N MET A 1 4.30 21.16 48.61
CA MET A 1 4.29 21.89 47.33
C MET A 1 3.39 21.14 46.37
N LYS A 2 2.28 21.75 45.95
CA LYS A 2 1.26 21.11 45.09
C LYS A 2 1.71 21.25 43.63
N THR A 3 1.92 20.14 42.93
CA THR A 3 2.18 20.15 41.48
C THR A 3 0.98 20.81 40.78
N PRO A 4 1.19 21.85 39.96
CA PRO A 4 0.09 22.52 39.31
C PRO A 4 -0.62 21.59 38.30
N ALA A 5 -1.95 21.52 38.38
CA ALA A 5 -2.80 20.71 37.49
C ALA A 5 -2.66 21.06 35.99
N TRP A 6 -2.11 22.22 35.65
CA TRP A 6 -1.87 22.62 34.25
C TRP A 6 -0.71 21.84 33.59
N ALA A 7 0.24 21.32 34.37
CA ALA A 7 1.32 20.49 33.84
C ALA A 7 0.79 19.15 33.28
N ALA A 8 -0.32 18.63 33.82
CA ALA A 8 -0.96 17.41 33.33
C ALA A 8 -1.78 17.64 32.05
N VAL A 9 -2.34 18.85 31.85
CA VAL A 9 -3.16 19.17 30.67
C VAL A 9 -2.29 19.35 29.41
N LEU A 10 -1.07 19.87 29.54
CA LEU A 10 -0.12 19.98 28.42
C LEU A 10 0.49 18.63 28.00
N ALA A 11 0.56 17.65 28.90
CA ALA A 11 1.10 16.32 28.60
C ALA A 11 0.12 15.43 27.81
N LEU A 12 -1.18 15.74 27.79
CA LEU A 12 -2.20 14.93 27.13
C LEU A 12 -2.45 15.27 25.64
N ILE A 13 -1.88 16.36 25.12
CA ILE A 13 -2.11 16.80 23.72
C ILE A 13 -1.00 16.30 22.76
N ALA A 14 0.09 15.72 23.28
CA ALA A 14 1.24 15.33 22.47
C ALA A 14 1.34 13.81 22.17
N SER A 15 0.27 13.03 22.33
CA SER A 15 0.22 11.62 21.93
C SER A 15 -0.55 11.39 20.62
N ALA A 16 -0.17 12.12 19.58
CA ALA A 16 -0.60 11.85 18.21
C ALA A 16 0.58 11.97 17.24
N ALA A 17 1.53 11.04 17.30
CA ALA A 17 2.52 10.88 16.26
C ALA A 17 2.75 9.40 15.96
N SER A 18 1.78 8.80 15.26
CA SER A 18 2.09 7.70 14.36
C SER A 18 1.68 8.13 12.95
N VAL A 19 2.44 9.04 12.34
CA VAL A 19 2.47 9.11 10.88
C VAL A 19 3.38 7.97 10.43
N ARG A 20 2.77 6.83 10.15
CA ARG A 20 3.36 5.81 9.28
C ARG A 20 2.35 5.51 8.18
N ALA A 21 2.39 6.31 7.15
CA ALA A 21 2.14 5.81 5.81
C ALA A 21 3.36 6.26 4.99
N GLY A 22 4.01 5.29 4.36
CA GLY A 22 4.87 5.58 3.21
C GLY A 22 4.20 5.08 1.92
N VAL A 23 3.25 4.16 2.05
CA VAL A 23 2.47 3.57 0.95
C VAL A 23 1.09 4.22 0.92
N ALA A 24 0.79 4.91 -0.18
CA ALA A 24 -0.52 5.52 -0.45
C ALA A 24 -1.52 4.51 -1.02
N ARG A 25 -1.06 3.62 -1.90
CA ARG A 25 -1.92 2.66 -2.61
C ARG A 25 -1.15 1.39 -2.97
N VAL A 26 -1.86 0.28 -2.98
CA VAL A 26 -1.38 -0.99 -3.56
C VAL A 26 -2.45 -1.50 -4.50
N TRP A 27 -2.05 -1.92 -5.69
CA TRP A 27 -2.93 -2.48 -6.70
C TRP A 27 -2.15 -3.44 -7.60
N ALA A 28 -2.85 -4.19 -8.44
CA ALA A 28 -2.23 -5.18 -9.32
C ALA A 28 -2.69 -5.00 -10.78
N VAL A 29 -1.86 -5.48 -11.70
CA VAL A 29 -2.14 -5.58 -13.14
C VAL A 29 -1.52 -6.86 -13.71
N SER A 30 -1.95 -7.23 -14.92
CA SER A 30 -1.30 -8.28 -15.71
C SER A 30 0.18 -7.97 -15.98
N ASP A 31 0.98 -8.99 -16.30
CA ASP A 31 2.39 -8.80 -16.65
C ASP A 31 2.62 -8.10 -18.00
N GLY A 32 1.58 -8.02 -18.85
CA GLY A 32 1.64 -7.31 -20.13
C GLY A 32 1.47 -5.80 -20.02
N GLU A 33 0.93 -5.30 -18.90
CA GLU A 33 0.71 -3.87 -18.70
C GLU A 33 2.02 -3.12 -18.41
N LYS A 34 2.08 -1.87 -18.87
CA LYS A 34 3.16 -0.94 -18.57
C LYS A 34 2.60 0.27 -17.85
N VAL A 35 3.09 0.49 -16.63
CA VAL A 35 2.70 1.63 -15.78
C VAL A 35 3.94 2.48 -15.57
N GLU A 36 3.87 3.73 -16.00
CA GLU A 36 4.97 4.68 -15.81
C GLU A 36 5.04 5.13 -14.35
N ARG A 37 6.26 5.39 -13.87
CA ARG A 37 6.49 5.79 -12.45
C ARG A 37 5.63 6.98 -12.02
N ASP A 38 5.43 7.93 -12.91
CA ASP A 38 4.73 9.19 -12.63
C ASP A 38 3.24 9.15 -13.02
N ASP A 39 2.72 7.99 -13.49
CA ASP A 39 1.29 7.80 -13.77
C ASP A 39 0.50 7.52 -12.49
N LEU A 40 0.38 8.56 -11.64
CA LEU A 40 -0.36 8.49 -10.38
C LEU A 40 -1.89 8.52 -10.56
N ALA A 41 -2.36 8.66 -11.80
CA ALA A 41 -3.77 8.73 -12.17
C ALA A 41 -4.21 7.56 -13.06
N SER A 42 -3.43 6.46 -13.07
CA SER A 42 -3.71 5.30 -13.89
C SER A 42 -5.13 4.77 -13.65
N PRO A 43 -5.97 4.63 -14.69
CA PRO A 43 -7.33 4.11 -14.52
C PRO A 43 -7.33 2.66 -14.03
N LEU A 44 -6.25 1.91 -14.29
CA LEU A 44 -6.07 0.52 -13.90
C LEU A 44 -5.94 0.34 -12.37
N ALA A 45 -5.59 1.41 -11.64
CA ALA A 45 -5.36 1.35 -10.20
C ALA A 45 -6.64 1.12 -9.38
N ALA A 46 -7.79 1.60 -9.89
CA ALA A 46 -9.06 1.38 -9.22
C ALA A 46 -9.54 -0.06 -9.40
N ARG A 47 -9.62 -0.51 -10.66
CA ARG A 47 -10.03 -1.85 -11.08
C ARG A 47 -9.50 -2.16 -12.48
N ASN A 48 -9.25 -3.43 -12.76
CA ASN A 48 -8.98 -3.94 -14.10
C ASN A 48 -9.45 -5.41 -14.20
N SER A 49 -9.11 -6.13 -15.28
CA SER A 49 -9.50 -7.53 -15.45
C SER A 49 -8.97 -8.44 -14.33
N ASP A 50 -7.82 -8.08 -13.77
CA ASP A 50 -7.04 -8.91 -12.86
C ASP A 50 -7.04 -8.32 -11.43
N TRP A 51 -7.68 -7.17 -11.20
CA TRP A 51 -7.73 -6.48 -9.91
C TRP A 51 -9.14 -5.94 -9.62
N ASP A 52 -9.72 -6.38 -8.51
CA ASP A 52 -11.08 -6.01 -8.11
C ASP A 52 -11.15 -4.81 -7.13
N GLY A 53 -9.99 -4.23 -6.78
CA GLY A 53 -9.83 -3.22 -5.73
C GLY A 53 -9.22 -3.77 -4.43
N ARG A 54 -9.12 -5.09 -4.30
CA ARG A 54 -8.58 -5.76 -3.09
C ARG A 54 -7.80 -7.05 -3.40
N THR A 55 -8.21 -7.78 -4.43
CA THR A 55 -7.72 -9.12 -4.76
C THR A 55 -7.20 -9.12 -6.19
N ALA A 56 -6.01 -9.70 -6.37
CA ALA A 56 -5.51 -10.05 -7.70
C ALA A 56 -6.17 -11.37 -8.14
N HIS A 57 -6.87 -11.36 -9.27
CA HIS A 57 -7.46 -12.54 -9.88
C HIS A 57 -6.52 -13.04 -10.98
N VAL A 58 -6.02 -14.26 -10.80
CA VAL A 58 -5.14 -14.92 -11.77
C VAL A 58 -5.84 -16.14 -12.35
N PHE A 59 -5.62 -16.40 -13.64
CA PHE A 59 -6.13 -17.56 -14.34
C PHE A 59 -5.01 -18.20 -15.15
N GLY A 60 -4.96 -19.54 -15.14
CA GLY A 60 -3.93 -20.31 -15.81
C GLY A 60 -4.31 -21.77 -15.97
N ALA A 61 -3.67 -22.44 -16.93
CA ALA A 61 -3.78 -23.87 -17.11
C ALA A 61 -2.98 -24.64 -16.04
N ARG A 62 -3.23 -25.95 -15.95
CA ARG A 62 -2.44 -26.83 -15.08
C ARG A 62 -0.97 -26.80 -15.51
N ASN A 63 -0.08 -26.55 -14.55
CA ASN A 63 1.37 -26.42 -14.73
C ASN A 63 1.82 -25.21 -15.56
N GLU A 64 0.96 -24.20 -15.73
CA GLU A 64 1.36 -22.92 -16.31
C GLU A 64 2.07 -22.03 -15.28
N VAL A 65 3.09 -21.30 -15.71
CA VAL A 65 3.70 -20.24 -14.91
C VAL A 65 2.93 -18.95 -15.18
N ILE A 66 2.31 -18.41 -14.14
CA ILE A 66 1.53 -17.16 -14.22
C ILE A 66 2.31 -16.01 -13.62
N ALA A 67 2.23 -14.85 -14.25
CA ALA A 67 2.81 -13.61 -13.79
C ALA A 67 1.74 -12.53 -13.62
N PHE A 68 1.96 -11.64 -12.67
CA PHE A 68 1.22 -10.40 -12.47
C PHE A 68 2.16 -9.41 -11.78
N GLN A 69 1.82 -8.14 -11.84
CA GLN A 69 2.62 -7.07 -11.25
C GLN A 69 1.85 -6.43 -10.09
N VAL A 70 2.56 -6.09 -9.02
CA VAL A 70 2.02 -5.33 -7.88
C VAL A 70 2.63 -3.95 -7.90
N MET A 71 1.77 -2.94 -7.99
CA MET A 71 2.15 -1.54 -7.92
C MET A 71 2.01 -1.04 -6.49
N VAL A 72 3.02 -0.30 -6.03
CA VAL A 72 3.02 0.33 -4.71
C VAL A 72 3.31 1.80 -4.89
N GLU A 73 2.28 2.63 -4.70
CA GLU A 73 2.39 4.08 -4.76
C GLU A 73 2.83 4.60 -3.39
N SER A 74 3.79 5.51 -3.36
CA SER A 74 4.13 6.20 -2.13
C SER A 74 3.20 7.38 -1.89
N ASP A 75 3.06 7.80 -0.63
CA ASP A 75 2.53 9.13 -0.34
C ASP A 75 3.64 10.20 -0.49
N ALA A 76 3.34 11.42 -0.06
CA ALA A 76 4.27 12.55 -0.15
C ALA A 76 5.56 12.38 0.68
N LEU A 77 5.59 11.44 1.64
CA LEU A 77 6.74 11.17 2.49
C LEU A 77 7.65 10.07 1.94
N GLY A 78 7.18 9.31 0.94
CA GLY A 78 7.93 8.23 0.32
C GLY A 78 7.93 6.93 1.13
N ILE A 79 8.39 5.84 0.49
CA ILE A 79 8.54 4.53 1.13
C ILE A 79 10.02 4.33 1.49
N PRO A 80 10.42 4.45 2.76
CA PRO A 80 11.83 4.31 3.16
C PRO A 80 12.36 2.87 3.03
N SER A 81 11.47 1.88 3.14
CA SER A 81 11.78 0.46 2.97
C SER A 81 10.53 -0.29 2.53
N LEU A 82 10.66 -1.19 1.55
CA LEU A 82 9.58 -2.02 1.02
C LEU A 82 10.00 -3.49 1.07
N SER A 83 9.13 -4.33 1.61
CA SER A 83 9.24 -5.78 1.57
C SER A 83 7.92 -6.38 1.12
N VAL A 84 7.97 -7.37 0.23
CA VAL A 84 6.81 -8.10 -0.26
C VAL A 84 7.04 -9.59 -0.01
N ALA A 85 6.00 -10.29 0.44
CA ALA A 85 6.01 -11.73 0.60
C ALA A 85 4.76 -12.30 -0.05
N LEU A 86 4.93 -13.36 -0.86
CA LEU A 86 3.83 -14.16 -1.37
C LEU A 86 3.90 -15.52 -0.65
N PRO A 87 3.03 -15.75 0.36
CA PRO A 87 2.93 -17.08 0.95
C PRO A 87 2.41 -18.08 -0.10
N GLU A 88 2.48 -19.37 0.23
CA GLU A 88 1.91 -20.41 -0.62
C GLU A 88 0.43 -20.11 -0.96
N LEU A 89 0.05 -20.35 -2.22
CA LEU A 89 -1.37 -20.40 -2.58
C LEU A 89 -1.95 -21.73 -2.07
N ARG A 90 -3.05 -21.63 -1.33
CA ARG A 90 -3.78 -22.77 -0.76
C ARG A 90 -4.97 -23.16 -1.60
#